data_AF-A0A0Q0XB51-F1
#
_entry.id   AF-A0A0Q0XB51-F1
#
_cell.length_a   1.000
_cell.length_b   1.000
_cell.length_c   1.000
_cell.angle_alpha   90.00
_cell.angle_beta   90.00
_cell.angle_gamma   90.00
#
_symmetry.space_group_name_H-M   'P 1'
#
loop_
_entity.id
_entity.type
_entity.pdbx_description
1 polymer ?
#
loop_
_entity_poly.entity_id
_entity_poly.type
_entity_poly.pdbx_seq_one_letter_code
_entity_poly.pdbx_strand_id
1 'polypeptide(L)'
;MTLEIILLLLLLGLIAGFLSGSVGVGGGVVMVPLAIWFLGYDQYQAQGMSLAVLAVPVTFIAAYTYHSSGHYLDWRYALIIAVAFVVGGYFGSKIAINLNQQVLKKIFGFVLLLVAIKMIFFSSAKA
;
A
#
# COMPACT_ATOMS: atom_id res chain seq x y z
N MET A 1 -2.25 -23.85 10.93
CA MET A 1 -1.50 -22.62 11.26
C MET A 1 -1.04 -22.73 12.70
N THR A 2 0.21 -22.36 13.00
CA THR A 2 0.71 -22.27 14.38
C THR A 2 0.26 -20.97 15.02
N LEU A 3 0.20 -20.91 16.36
CA LEU A 3 -0.18 -19.71 17.11
C LEU A 3 0.76 -18.53 16.80
N GLU A 4 2.04 -18.81 16.62
CA GLU A 4 3.06 -17.84 16.24
C GLU A 4 2.73 -17.13 14.92
N ILE A 5 2.32 -17.87 13.88
CA ILE A 5 1.94 -17.29 12.59
C ILE A 5 0.71 -16.38 12.75
N ILE A 6 -0.27 -16.78 13.56
CA ILE A 6 -1.46 -15.96 13.82
C ILE A 6 -1.07 -14.63 14.47
N LEU A 7 -0.19 -14.67 15.48
CA LEU A 7 0.30 -13.47 16.15
C LEU A 7 1.08 -12.55 15.19
N LEU A 8 1.93 -13.11 14.33
CA LEU A 8 2.65 -12.35 13.30
C LEU A 8 1.69 -11.66 12.32
N LEU A 9 0.66 -12.37 11.85
CA LEU A 9 -0.35 -11.81 10.94
C LEU A 9 -1.14 -10.67 11.59
N LEU A 10 -1.54 -10.83 12.86
CA LEU A 10 -2.22 -9.78 13.62
C LEU A 10 -1.35 -8.54 13.78
N LEU A 11 -0.08 -8.73 14.19
CA LEU A 11 0.88 -7.64 14.35
C LEU A 11 1.10 -6.89 13.02
N LEU A 12 1.31 -7.64 11.94
CA LEU A 12 1.53 -7.09 10.61
C LEU A 12 0.32 -6.29 10.12
N GLY A 13 -0.91 -6.81 10.34
CA GLY A 13 -2.15 -6.10 10.04
C GLY A 13 -2.32 -4.80 10.84
N LEU A 14 -2.02 -4.83 12.14
CA LEU A 14 -2.10 -3.65 13.01
C LEU A 14 -1.09 -2.57 12.60
N ILE A 15 0.17 -2.94 12.36
CA ILE A 15 1.21 -2.01 11.92
C ILE A 15 0.84 -1.42 10.56
N ALA A 16 0.44 -2.26 9.60
CA ALA A 16 0.05 -1.79 8.27
C ALA A 16 -1.17 -0.86 8.32
N GLY A 17 -2.19 -1.20 9.12
CA GLY A 17 -3.39 -0.40 9.32
C GLY A 17 -3.11 0.95 9.98
N PHE A 18 -2.33 0.95 11.06
CA PHE A 18 -1.90 2.17 11.76
C PHE A 18 -1.18 3.12 10.81
N LEU A 19 -0.17 2.64 10.09
CA LEU A 19 0.59 3.45 9.14
C LEU A 19 -0.24 3.89 7.94
N SER A 20 -1.15 3.03 7.47
CA SER A 20 -2.09 3.40 6.41
C SER A 20 -2.99 4.56 6.83
N GLY A 21 -3.50 4.55 8.06
CA GLY A 21 -4.35 5.62 8.59
C GLY A 21 -3.59 6.91 8.91
N SER A 22 -2.38 6.79 9.46
CA SER A 22 -1.59 7.96 9.89
C SER A 22 -0.86 8.67 8.75
N VAL A 23 -0.34 7.92 7.76
CA VAL A 23 0.46 8.47 6.64
C VAL A 23 -0.35 8.55 5.34
N GLY A 24 -1.44 7.79 5.21
CA GLY A 24 -2.33 7.83 4.03
C GLY A 24 -1.80 7.10 2.78
N VAL A 25 -0.64 6.45 2.84
CA VAL A 25 0.02 5.81 1.68
C VAL A 25 -0.62 4.48 1.27
N GLY A 26 -1.49 3.92 2.12
CA GLY A 26 -1.95 2.53 1.98
C GLY A 26 -0.84 1.60 2.46
N GLY A 27 -1.03 0.91 3.59
CA GLY A 27 0.02 0.20 4.37
C GLY A 27 0.94 -0.80 3.64
N GLY A 28 0.78 -1.00 2.33
CA GLY A 28 1.57 -1.89 1.49
C GLY A 28 3.07 -1.58 1.42
N VAL A 29 3.46 -0.31 1.56
CA VAL A 29 4.89 0.08 1.64
C VAL A 29 5.61 -0.65 2.77
N VAL A 30 4.92 -0.91 3.87
CA VAL A 30 5.45 -1.64 5.03
C VAL A 30 5.02 -3.11 5.01
N MET A 31 3.80 -3.40 4.57
CA MET A 31 3.28 -4.77 4.51
C MET A 31 4.11 -5.69 3.62
N VAL A 32 4.53 -5.20 2.44
CA VAL A 32 5.32 -5.98 1.47
C VAL A 32 6.66 -6.44 2.04
N PRO A 33 7.55 -5.56 2.56
CA PRO A 33 8.83 -6.01 3.14
C PRO A 33 8.62 -6.88 4.38
N LEU A 34 7.63 -6.59 5.23
CA LEU A 34 7.36 -7.43 6.41
C LEU A 34 6.90 -8.84 6.04
N ALA A 35 6.03 -8.98 5.03
CA ALA A 35 5.62 -10.30 4.55
C ALA A 35 6.81 -11.10 3.98
N ILE A 36 7.73 -10.45 3.27
CA ILE A 36 8.95 -11.11 2.77
C ILE A 36 9.85 -11.56 3.92
N TRP A 37 10.11 -10.67 4.89
CA TRP A 37 11.07 -10.94 5.96
C TRP A 37 10.55 -11.91 7.01
N PHE A 38 9.27 -11.82 7.38
CA PHE A 38 8.71 -12.57 8.51
C PHE A 38 7.83 -13.75 8.09
N LEU A 39 7.23 -13.71 6.89
CA LEU A 39 6.41 -14.82 6.38
C LEU A 39 7.12 -15.64 5.29
N GLY A 40 8.33 -15.23 4.89
CA GLY A 40 9.11 -15.91 3.86
C GLY A 40 8.50 -15.80 2.46
N TYR A 41 7.66 -14.80 2.22
CA TYR A 41 6.96 -14.64 0.95
C TYR A 41 7.91 -14.16 -0.15
N ASP A 42 7.63 -14.60 -1.37
CA ASP A 42 8.22 -13.99 -2.55
C ASP A 42 7.60 -12.61 -2.84
N GLN A 43 8.19 -11.85 -3.78
CA GLN A 43 7.74 -10.48 -4.07
C GLN A 43 6.30 -10.45 -4.60
N TYR A 44 5.88 -11.45 -5.38
CA TYR A 44 4.53 -11.50 -5.95
C TYR A 44 3.51 -11.84 -4.89
N GLN A 45 3.82 -12.82 -4.03
CA GLN A 45 3.00 -13.21 -2.88
C GLN A 45 2.79 -12.01 -1.94
N ALA A 46 3.89 -11.31 -1.59
CA ALA A 46 3.83 -10.15 -0.71
C ALA A 46 3.04 -8.98 -1.31
N GLN A 47 3.25 -8.65 -2.60
CA GLN A 47 2.46 -7.61 -3.27
C GLN A 47 0.99 -8.01 -3.44
N GLY A 48 0.72 -9.24 -3.84
CA GLY A 48 -0.64 -9.76 -4.02
C GLY A 48 -1.43 -9.73 -2.70
N MET A 49 -0.81 -10.21 -1.61
CA MET A 49 -1.41 -10.12 -0.26
C MET A 49 -1.68 -8.67 0.13
N SER A 50 -0.69 -7.78 -0.07
CA SER A 50 -0.86 -6.37 0.27
C SER A 50 -2.00 -5.72 -0.52
N LEU A 51 -2.10 -5.98 -1.83
CA LEU A 51 -3.18 -5.45 -2.66
C LEU A 51 -4.53 -6.02 -2.24
N ALA A 52 -4.62 -7.31 -1.91
CA ALA A 52 -5.84 -7.95 -1.43
C ALA A 52 -6.33 -7.31 -0.12
N VAL A 53 -5.43 -7.07 0.84
CA VAL A 53 -5.80 -6.45 2.12
C VAL A 53 -6.17 -4.97 1.95
N LEU A 54 -5.52 -4.24 1.06
CA LEU A 54 -5.84 -2.82 0.81
C LEU A 54 -7.10 -2.62 -0.03
N ALA A 55 -7.49 -3.62 -0.84
CA ALA A 55 -8.72 -3.62 -1.64
C ALA A 55 -9.97 -3.86 -0.76
N VAL A 56 -9.82 -4.59 0.35
CA VAL A 56 -10.82 -4.66 1.43
C VAL A 56 -11.01 -3.25 2.00
N PRO A 57 -12.17 -2.90 2.60
CA PRO A 57 -12.46 -1.57 3.17
C PRO A 57 -11.55 -1.07 4.31
N VAL A 58 -10.35 -1.63 4.50
CA VAL A 58 -9.34 -1.14 5.47
C VAL A 58 -9.03 0.33 5.23
N THR A 59 -8.75 0.70 3.98
CA THR A 59 -8.46 2.09 3.60
C THR A 59 -9.70 2.97 3.59
N PHE A 60 -10.88 2.38 3.33
CA PHE A 60 -12.16 3.08 3.37
C PHE A 60 -12.49 3.59 4.77
N ILE A 61 -12.26 2.81 5.82
CA ILE A 61 -12.50 3.24 7.21
C ILE A 61 -11.63 4.45 7.56
N ALA A 62 -10.36 4.43 7.15
CA ALA A 62 -9.46 5.57 7.35
C ALA A 62 -9.96 6.81 6.60
N ALA A 63 -10.31 6.68 5.31
CA ALA A 63 -10.84 7.79 4.52
C ALA A 63 -12.15 8.36 5.08
N TYR A 64 -13.04 7.49 5.55
CA TYR A 64 -14.28 7.87 6.22
C TYR A 64 -14.01 8.61 7.53
N THR A 65 -13.02 8.17 8.31
CA THR A 65 -12.61 8.86 9.54
C THR A 65 -12.19 10.30 9.26
N TYR A 66 -11.34 10.52 8.23
CA TYR A 66 -10.98 11.88 7.79
C TYR A 66 -12.21 12.70 7.38
N HIS A 67 -13.10 12.11 6.57
CA HIS A 67 -14.32 12.78 6.14
C HIS A 67 -15.24 13.18 7.32
N SER A 68 -15.48 12.27 8.26
CA SER A 68 -16.31 12.51 9.44
C SER A 68 -15.69 13.48 10.43
N SER A 69 -14.36 13.62 10.45
CA SER A 69 -13.65 14.62 11.28
C SER A 69 -13.69 16.06 10.72
N GLY A 70 -14.44 16.30 9.64
CA GLY A 70 -14.66 17.63 9.06
C GLY A 70 -13.66 18.02 7.98
N HIS A 71 -12.75 17.11 7.59
CA HIS A 71 -11.91 17.34 6.41
C HIS A 71 -12.72 17.09 5.13
N TYR A 72 -12.76 18.09 4.25
CA TYR A 72 -13.46 17.97 2.98
C TYR A 72 -12.78 16.91 2.10
N LEU A 73 -13.56 15.91 1.69
CA LEU A 73 -13.15 14.89 0.73
C LEU A 73 -14.05 15.00 -0.50
N ASP A 74 -13.46 15.29 -1.66
CA ASP A 74 -14.20 15.30 -2.91
C ASP A 74 -14.41 13.87 -3.41
N TRP A 75 -15.58 13.31 -3.10
CA TRP A 75 -15.95 11.95 -3.48
C TRP A 75 -16.05 11.76 -5.01
N ARG A 76 -16.26 12.82 -5.79
CA ARG A 76 -16.27 12.73 -7.25
C ARG A 76 -14.86 12.50 -7.76
N TYR A 77 -13.88 13.23 -7.23
CA TYR A 77 -12.47 13.03 -7.58
C TYR A 77 -12.00 11.65 -7.16
N ALA A 78 -12.36 11.22 -5.94
CA ALA A 78 -12.04 9.88 -5.45
C ALA A 78 -12.59 8.78 -6.39
N LEU A 79 -13.83 8.92 -6.87
CA LEU A 79 -14.45 7.93 -7.78
C LEU A 79 -13.76 7.89 -9.15
N ILE A 80 -13.48 9.05 -9.76
CA ILE A 80 -12.78 9.11 -11.05
C ILE A 80 -11.39 8.46 -10.94
N ILE A 81 -10.65 8.80 -9.88
CA ILE A 81 -9.33 8.21 -9.62
C ILE A 81 -9.46 6.71 -9.36
N ALA A 82 -10.46 6.26 -8.61
CA ALA A 82 -10.68 4.83 -8.34
C ALA A 82 -10.91 4.02 -9.62
N VAL A 83 -11.71 4.54 -10.56
CA VAL A 83 -11.93 3.88 -11.85
C VAL A 83 -10.61 3.79 -12.64
N ALA A 84 -9.86 4.88 -12.74
CA ALA A 84 -8.55 4.87 -13.41
C ALA A 84 -7.55 3.95 -12.70
N PHE A 85 -7.61 3.89 -11.37
CA PHE A 85 -6.76 3.06 -10.52
C PHE A 85 -7.00 1.57 -10.77
N VAL A 86 -8.25 1.14 -10.95
CA VAL A 86 -8.58 -0.25 -11.31
C VAL A 86 -7.94 -0.63 -12.66
N VAL A 87 -8.05 0.24 -13.66
CA VAL A 87 -7.46 0.01 -14.98
C VAL A 87 -5.93 -0.05 -14.89
N GLY A 88 -5.32 0.91 -14.20
CA GLY A 88 -3.87 0.94 -13.97
C GLY A 88 -3.36 -0.27 -13.20
N GLY A 89 -4.08 -0.71 -12.18
CA GLY A 89 -3.75 -1.91 -11.39
C GLY A 89 -3.83 -3.19 -12.22
N TYR A 90 -4.84 -3.32 -13.09
CA TYR A 90 -4.97 -4.45 -14.00
C TYR A 90 -3.78 -4.57 -14.96
N PHE A 91 -3.44 -3.50 -15.68
CA PHE A 91 -2.31 -3.53 -16.61
C PHE A 91 -0.96 -3.59 -15.88
N GLY A 92 -0.82 -2.86 -14.78
CA GLY A 92 0.39 -2.85 -13.96
C GLY A 92 0.70 -4.22 -13.37
N SER A 93 -0.29 -4.93 -12.84
CA SER A 93 -0.13 -6.30 -12.34
C SER A 93 0.24 -7.28 -13.46
N LYS A 94 -0.38 -7.17 -14.65
CA LYS A 94 0.01 -7.97 -15.81
C LYS A 94 1.46 -7.76 -16.23
N ILE A 95 1.97 -6.53 -16.18
CA ILE A 95 3.39 -6.26 -16.44
C ILE A 95 4.24 -6.87 -15.33
N ALA A 96 3.87 -6.64 -14.07
CA ALA A 96 4.63 -7.07 -12.90
C ALA A 96 4.85 -8.59 -12.85
N ILE A 97 3.82 -9.40 -13.13
CA ILE A 97 3.93 -10.87 -13.11
C ILE A 97 4.87 -11.44 -14.18
N ASN A 98 5.17 -10.67 -15.23
CA ASN A 98 6.10 -11.07 -16.29
C ASN A 98 7.56 -10.68 -16.02
N LEU A 99 7.81 -9.80 -15.04
CA LEU A 99 9.16 -9.40 -14.64
C LEU A 99 9.71 -10.39 -13.63
N ASN A 100 11.02 -10.64 -13.62
CA ASN A 100 11.66 -11.43 -12.55
C ASN A 100 11.50 -10.76 -11.17
N GLN A 101 11.26 -11.56 -10.13
CA GLN A 101 11.12 -11.14 -8.73
C GLN A 101 12.21 -10.15 -8.26
N GLN A 102 13.48 -10.37 -8.63
CA GLN A 102 14.58 -9.48 -8.25
C GLN A 102 14.45 -8.10 -8.90
N VAL A 103 14.00 -8.07 -10.16
CA VAL A 103 13.75 -6.82 -10.89
C VAL A 103 12.58 -6.08 -10.27
N LEU A 104 11.49 -6.79 -9.96
CA LEU A 104 10.31 -6.21 -9.32
C LEU A 104 10.64 -5.63 -7.93
N LYS A 105 11.47 -6.34 -7.14
CA LYS A 105 11.98 -5.86 -5.85
C LYS A 105 12.81 -4.58 -6.00
N LYS A 106 13.70 -4.51 -6.99
CA LYS A 106 14.49 -3.30 -7.29
C LYS A 106 13.62 -2.14 -7.73
N ILE A 107 12.64 -2.37 -8.61
CA ILE A 107 11.68 -1.36 -9.04
C ILE A 107 10.92 -0.81 -7.84
N PHE A 108 10.37 -1.69 -7.00
CA PHE A 108 9.64 -1.29 -5.80
C PHE A 108 10.52 -0.44 -4.87
N GLY A 109 11.73 -0.90 -4.56
CA GLY A 109 12.67 -0.15 -3.71
C GLY A 109 13.06 1.21 -4.31
N PHE A 110 13.27 1.29 -5.62
CA PHE A 110 13.61 2.54 -6.28
C PHE A 110 12.44 3.54 -6.27
N VAL A 111 11.21 3.07 -6.49
CA VAL A 111 10.01 3.91 -6.36
C VAL A 111 9.89 4.47 -4.94
N LEU A 112 10.09 3.65 -3.91
CA LEU A 112 10.08 4.11 -2.52
C LEU A 112 11.16 5.16 -2.25
N LEU A 113 12.38 4.93 -2.76
CA LEU A 113 13.48 5.88 -2.61
C LEU A 113 13.17 7.22 -3.28
N LEU A 114 12.63 7.19 -4.50
CA LEU A 114 12.22 8.41 -5.21
C LEU A 114 11.13 9.18 -4.46
N VAL A 115 10.11 8.48 -3.95
CA VAL A 115 9.04 9.08 -3.15
C VAL A 115 9.64 9.72 -1.88
N ALA A 116 10.51 9.00 -1.17
CA ALA A 116 11.17 9.51 0.03
C ALA A 116 12.00 10.77 -0.25
N ILE A 117 12.85 10.74 -1.29
CA ILE A 117 13.66 11.89 -1.71
C ILE A 117 12.76 13.09 -2.05
N LYS A 118 11.70 12.86 -2.84
CA LYS A 118 10.78 13.93 -3.24
C LYS A 118 10.09 14.56 -2.03
N MET A 119 9.64 13.76 -1.08
CA MET A 119 8.95 14.27 0.12
C MET A 119 9.90 15.05 1.04
N ILE A 120 11.15 14.62 1.19
CA ILE A 120 12.12 15.27 2.09
C ILE A 120 12.68 16.56 1.48
N PHE A 121 13.07 16.53 0.20
CA PHE A 121 13.88 17.60 -0.40
C PHE A 121 13.10 18.51 -1.35
N PHE A 122 11.95 18.07 -1.85
CA PHE A 122 11.21 18.77 -2.92
C PHE A 122 9.75 19.05 -2.55
N SER A 123 9.43 19.07 -1.25
CA SER A 123 8.09 19.47 -0.78
C SER A 123 7.84 20.94 -1.12
N SER A 124 7.30 21.19 -2.31
CA SER A 124 6.74 22.48 -2.69
C SER A 124 5.35 22.55 -2.08
N ALA A 125 5.27 23.08 -0.86
CA ALA A 125 4.03 23.62 -0.35
C ALA A 125 3.64 24.77 -1.28
N LYS A 126 2.77 24.51 -2.25
CA LYS A 126 1.97 25.58 -2.84
C LYS A 126 0.97 25.99 -1.75
N ALA A 127 1.31 27.07 -1.06
CA ALA A 127 0.37 27.86 -0.28
C ALA A 127 -0.78 28.33 -1.17
#